data_AF-A0A6I2L2A9-F1
#
_entry.id   AF-A0A6I2L2A9-F1
#
_cell.length_a   1.000
_cell.length_b   1.000
_cell.length_c   1.000
_cell.angle_alpha   90.00
_cell.angle_beta   90.00
_cell.angle_gamma   90.00
#
_symmetry.space_group_name_H-M   'P 1'
#
loop_
_entity.id
_entity.type
_entity.pdbx_description
1 polymer ?
#
loop_
_entity_poly.entity_id
_entity_poly.type
_entity_poly.pdbx_seq_one_letter_code
_entity_poly.pdbx_strand_id
1 'polypeptide(L)' 'MANSLCIEVQVTPELKQAVDEIAALSGQALPEIAQDALEHYVSWRSAQLTDLQEAIAAADRGEFASEDEVQALFARYGA' A
#
# COMPACT_ATOMS: atom_id res chain seq x y z
N MET A 1 -14.55 -0.72 24.31
CA MET A 1 -15.35 0.17 23.46
C MET A 1 -15.17 -0.32 22.03
N ALA A 2 -16.24 -0.48 21.25
CA ALA A 2 -16.10 -0.85 19.84
C ALA A 2 -15.45 0.32 19.09
N ASN A 3 -14.35 0.06 18.39
CA ASN A 3 -13.66 1.07 17.58
C ASN A 3 -14.22 0.99 16.17
N SER A 4 -15.15 1.89 15.82
CA SER A 4 -15.89 1.84 14.55
C SER A 4 -15.63 3.11 13.74
N LEU A 5 -15.42 2.93 12.43
CA LEU A 5 -15.32 4.01 11.45
C LEU A 5 -16.62 4.03 10.64
N CYS A 6 -17.34 5.16 10.65
CA CYS A 6 -18.45 5.40 9.72
C CYS A 6 -17.98 6.33 8.63
N ILE A 7 -17.86 5.81 7.40
CA ILE A 7 -17.46 6.56 6.23
C ILE A 7 -18.45 6.32 5.08
N GLU A 8 -18.75 7.37 4.32
CA GLU A 8 -19.40 7.26 3.03
C GLU A 8 -18.32 7.32 1.95
N VAL A 9 -18.27 6.32 1.08
CA VAL A 9 -17.25 6.21 0.03
C VAL A 9 -17.91 6.29 -1.32
N GLN A 10 -17.55 7.32 -2.09
CA GLN A 10 -17.93 7.41 -3.49
C GLN A 10 -17.00 6.52 -4.30
N VAL A 11 -17.58 5.55 -5.01
CA VAL A 11 -16.85 4.59 -5.83
C VAL A 11 -17.35 4.64 -7.27
N THR A 12 -16.54 4.17 -8.21
CA THR A 12 -17.01 4.02 -9.59
C THR A 12 -18.06 2.92 -9.68
N PRO A 13 -18.96 2.95 -10.69
CA PRO A 13 -19.96 1.91 -10.90
C PRO A 13 -19.33 0.51 -11.01
N GLU A 14 -18.18 0.41 -11.66
CA GLU A 14 -17.47 -0.86 -11.89
C GLU A 14 -16.96 -1.45 -10.57
N LEU A 15 -16.39 -0.61 -9.69
CA LEU A 15 -15.93 -1.06 -8.38
C LEU A 15 -17.12 -1.50 -7.51
N LYS A 16 -18.23 -0.75 -7.54
CA LYS A 16 -19.44 -1.14 -6.83
C LYS A 16 -19.95 -2.51 -7.31
N GLN A 17 -20.03 -2.71 -8.61
CA GLN A 17 -20.46 -3.99 -9.19
C GLN A 17 -19.54 -5.14 -8.74
N ALA A 18 -18.23 -4.96 -8.81
CA ALA A 18 -17.27 -5.98 -8.38
C ALA A 18 -17.43 -6.35 -6.90
N VAL A 19 -17.65 -5.37 -6.02
CA VAL A 19 -17.89 -5.62 -4.60
C VAL A 19 -19.21 -6.36 -4.37
N ASP A 20 -20.29 -5.97 -5.06
CA ASP A 20 -21.59 -6.64 -4.96
C ASP A 20 -21.49 -8.11 -5.44
N GLU A 21 -20.73 -8.38 -6.50
CA GLU A 21 -20.47 -9.74 -6.99
C GLU A 21 -19.70 -10.59 -5.98
N ILE A 22 -18.65 -10.03 -5.36
CA ILE A 22 -17.90 -10.71 -4.30
C ILE A 22 -18.82 -11.05 -3.13
N ALA A 23 -19.61 -10.08 -2.66
CA ALA A 23 -20.55 -10.30 -1.55
C ALA A 23 -21.56 -11.41 -1.88
N ALA A 24 -22.09 -11.45 -3.11
CA ALA A 24 -23.03 -12.47 -3.54
C ALA A 24 -22.41 -13.88 -3.61
N LEU A 25 -21.14 -13.98 -4.04
CA LEU A 25 -20.45 -15.26 -4.20
C LEU A 25 -19.86 -15.79 -2.90
N SER A 26 -19.29 -14.92 -2.05
CA SER A 26 -18.67 -15.31 -0.78
C SER A 26 -19.66 -15.36 0.39
N GLY A 27 -20.81 -14.69 0.27
CA GLY A 27 -21.77 -14.52 1.36
C GLY A 27 -21.33 -13.52 2.43
N GLN A 28 -20.19 -12.84 2.23
CA GLN A 28 -19.71 -11.82 3.17
C GLN A 28 -20.56 -10.55 3.10
N ALA A 29 -20.73 -9.91 4.25
CA ALA A 29 -21.41 -8.62 4.32
C ALA A 29 -20.45 -7.50 3.87
N LEU A 30 -21.00 -6.41 3.30
CA LEU A 30 -20.21 -5.25 2.86
C LEU A 30 -19.24 -4.69 3.94
N PRO A 31 -19.60 -4.59 5.23
CA PRO A 31 -18.67 -4.14 6.26
C PRO A 31 -17.46 -5.07 6.45
N GLU A 32 -17.63 -6.38 6.27
CA GLU A 32 -16.55 -7.36 6.37
C GLU A 32 -15.59 -7.20 5.18
N ILE A 33 -16.13 -7.08 3.97
CA ILE A 33 -15.33 -6.81 2.76
C ILE A 33 -14.56 -5.48 2.90
N ALA A 34 -15.21 -4.45 3.45
CA ALA A 34 -14.57 -3.16 3.69
C ALA A 34 -13.46 -3.26 4.74
N GLN A 35 -13.68 -4.03 5.82
CA GLN A 35 -12.65 -4.29 6.83
C GLN A 35 -11.46 -5.02 6.21
N ASP A 36 -11.68 -6.10 5.47
CA ASP A 36 -10.62 -6.88 4.81
C ASP A 36 -9.80 -5.99 3.86
N ALA A 37 -10.48 -5.15 3.07
CA ALA A 37 -9.82 -4.21 2.16
C ALA A 37 -8.95 -3.18 2.90
N LEU A 38 -9.44 -2.66 4.03
CA LEU A 38 -8.69 -1.71 4.86
C LEU A 38 -7.50 -2.37 5.54
N GLU A 39 -7.66 -3.57 6.09
CA GLU A 39 -6.57 -4.35 6.69
C GLU A 39 -5.49 -4.65 5.64
N HIS A 40 -5.90 -5.08 4.45
CA HIS A 40 -4.96 -5.33 3.37
C HIS A 40 -4.23 -4.05 2.95
N TYR A 41 -4.93 -2.93 2.78
CA TYR A 41 -4.31 -1.64 2.46
C TYR A 41 -3.27 -1.23 3.50
N VAL A 42 -3.62 -1.30 4.79
CA VAL A 42 -2.73 -0.88 5.88
C VAL A 42 -1.52 -1.80 6.01
N SER A 43 -1.69 -3.12 5.81
CA SER A 43 -0.63 -4.12 6.02
C SER A 43 0.66 -3.83 5.24
N TRP A 44 0.55 -3.41 3.98
CA TRP A 44 1.71 -3.07 3.15
C TRP A 44 2.03 -1.57 3.16
N ARG A 45 1.01 -0.71 3.25
CA ARG A 45 1.19 0.74 3.11
C ARG A 45 1.92 1.34 4.31
N SER A 46 1.71 0.81 5.51
CA SER A 46 2.38 1.30 6.71
C SER A 46 3.89 1.13 6.64
N ALA A 47 4.37 -0.07 6.28
CA ALA A 47 5.80 -0.33 6.12
C ALA A 47 6.41 0.57 5.02
N GLN A 48 5.74 0.68 3.88
CA GLN A 48 6.21 1.53 2.78
C GLN A 48 6.31 3.01 3.17
N LEU A 49 5.36 3.53 3.95
CA LEU A 49 5.43 4.91 4.42
C LEU A 49 6.60 5.13 5.37
N THR A 50 6.89 4.17 6.25
CA THR A 50 8.07 4.21 7.12
C THR A 50 9.35 4.19 6.29
N ASP A 51 9.50 3.22 5.38
CA ASP A 51 10.68 3.10 4.51
C ASP A 51 10.89 4.38 3.67
N LEU A 52 9.81 4.98 3.17
CA LEU A 52 9.87 6.23 2.43
C LEU A 52 10.39 7.39 3.30
N GLN A 53 9.90 7.49 4.54
CA GLN A 53 10.36 8.53 5.48
C GLN A 53 11.83 8.34 5.83
N GLU A 54 12.28 7.11 6.04
CA GLU A 54 13.69 6.78 6.29
C GLU A 54 14.57 7.13 5.09
N ALA A 55 14.15 6.77 3.87
CA ALA A 55 14.87 7.09 2.64
C ALA A 55 14.99 8.60 2.41
N ILE A 56 13.93 9.37 2.67
CA ILE A 56 13.98 10.84 2.62
C ILE A 56 14.99 11.38 3.64
N ALA A 57 14.93 10.89 4.88
CA ALA A 57 15.84 11.36 5.93
C ALA A 57 17.32 11.00 5.62
N ALA A 58 17.58 9.85 5.00
CA ALA A 58 18.92 9.47 4.54
C ALA A 58 19.41 10.40 3.42
N ALA A 59 18.56 10.71 2.45
CA ALA A 59 18.86 11.65 1.38
C ALA A 59 19.14 13.07 1.92
N ASP A 60 18.36 13.54 2.89
CA ASP A 60 18.59 14.84 3.56
C ASP A 60 19.93 14.89 4.30
N ARG A 61 20.43 13.75 4.79
CA ARG A 61 21.77 13.60 5.38
C ARG A 61 22.88 13.41 4.35
N GLY A 62 22.54 13.33 3.06
CA GLY A 62 23.49 13.09 1.98
C GLY A 62 23.98 11.64 1.88
N GLU A 63 23.26 10.69 2.47
CA GLU A 63 23.56 9.25 2.43
C GLU A 63 23.19 8.63 1.08
N PHE A 64 23.77 9.16 0.01
CA PHE A 64 23.67 8.60 -1.33
C PHE A 64 24.79 7.60 -1.58
N ALA A 65 24.56 6.66 -2.50
CA ALA A 65 25.63 5.82 -3.01
C ALA A 65 26.73 6.67 -3.66
N SER A 66 27.97 6.31 -3.40
CA SER A 66 29.14 6.87 -4.08
C SER A 66 29.18 6.46 -5.55
N GLU A 67 29.94 7.21 -6.36
CA GLU A 67 30.12 6.91 -7.78
C GLU A 67 30.66 5.49 -8.01
N ASP A 68 31.59 5.04 -7.16
CA ASP A 68 32.19 3.70 -7.23
C ASP A 68 31.15 2.60 -6.95
N GLU A 69 30.27 2.79 -5.97
CA GLU A 69 29.18 1.84 -5.66
C GLU A 69 28.19 1.74 -6.82
N VAL A 70 27.84 2.88 -7.42
CA VAL A 70 26.96 2.94 -8.60
C VAL A 70 27.62 2.24 -9.78
N GLN A 71 28.91 2.49 -10.04
CA GLN A 71 29.66 1.85 -11.12
C GLN A 71 29.76 0.33 -10.93
N ALA A 72 30.02 -0.14 -9.71
CA ALA A 72 30.07 -1.56 -9.39
C ALA A 72 28.70 -2.25 -9.60
N LEU A 73 27.59 -1.57 -9.26
CA LEU A 73 26.25 -2.08 -9.50
C LEU A 73 25.99 -2.24 -11.02
N PHE A 74 26.30 -1.22 -11.82
CA PHE A 74 26.13 -1.27 -13.27
C PHE A 74 27.04 -2.30 -13.93
N ALA A 75 28.28 -2.46 -13.49
CA ALA A 75 29.16 -3.50 -14.00
C ALA A 75 28.63 -4.92 -13.74
N ARG A 76 27.86 -5.10 -12.65
CA ARG A 76 27.30 -6.39 -12.26
C ARG A 76 25.95 -6.71 -12.92
N TYR A 77 25.12 -5.70 -13.15
CA TYR A 77 23.71 -5.88 -13.55
C TYR A 77 23.26 -5.05 -14.75
N GLY A 78 24.08 -4.12 -15.24
CA GLY A 78 23.78 -3.34 -16.45
C GLY A 78 23.89 -4.22 -17.69
N ALA A 79 22.77 -4.39 -18.39
CA ALA A 79 22.72 -5.08 -19.69
C ALA A 79 23.33 -4.22 -20.81
#